data_AF-A0A358DSS1-F1
#
_entry.id   AF-A0A358DSS1-F1
#
_cell.length_a   1.000
_cell.length_b   1.000
_cell.length_c   1.000
_cell.angle_alpha   90.00
_cell.angle_beta   90.00
_cell.angle_gamma   90.00
#
_symmetry.space_group_name_H-M   'P 1'
#
loop_
_entity.id
_entity.type
_entity.pdbx_description
1 polymer ?
#
loop_
_entity_poly.entity_id
_entity_poly.type
_entity_poly.pdbx_seq_one_letter_code
_entity_poly.pdbx_strand_id
1 'polypeptide(L)'
;TLLRIDEVPLESYVAGVVNAEIGVFAAAGSGSGVEIPTAQRRDRVFASFQTFAVAARSYVIWWYLRQGETAEFHIKDGPCNQVYKDDRTEIATAAASTTTGQILVAEFDEDLLDKHEYASSCARRGTLPSYKSARSVDPDDILPDHPLDRVCVRDWCGHDNERMAHQDHPLFPAGNRSLVRGICQWGSVERSVRGDSYLQILSHYQPLLVVRSLDPEPVFGGLTGVLTDAETGGILVGADVLLAFDGRELSGRTDREGAYEFTGLEPGMWDVQIRAEGYITQGDRILVEAGSVRYAHFQLQSSSEGDNPRDAGPSVPGSIQTSDTPSAVERDPAIGCGCNSRAALGLMEWCCVFVGFWLFGPLRRRQRRANPSL
;
A
#
# COMPACT_ATOMS: atom_id res chain seq x y z
N THR A 1 -10.07 -17.43 -21.34
CA THR A 1 -9.69 -17.41 -19.92
C THR A 1 -9.83 -15.98 -19.46
N LEU A 2 -10.85 -15.67 -18.68
CA LEU A 2 -11.05 -14.31 -18.15
C LEU A 2 -9.89 -14.01 -17.18
N LEU A 3 -8.99 -13.12 -17.58
CA LEU A 3 -8.11 -12.44 -16.62
C LEU A 3 -9.04 -11.54 -15.81
N ARG A 4 -9.42 -12.04 -14.63
CA ARG A 4 -9.99 -11.20 -13.59
C ARG A 4 -8.85 -10.24 -13.20
N ILE A 5 -8.94 -9.00 -13.66
CA ILE A 5 -8.11 -7.93 -13.12
C ILE A 5 -8.80 -7.56 -11.82
N ASP A 6 -8.33 -8.13 -10.72
CA ASP A 6 -8.72 -7.65 -9.42
C ASP A 6 -8.16 -6.23 -9.25
N GLU A 7 -8.98 -5.30 -8.81
CA GLU A 7 -8.48 -4.03 -8.29
C GLU A 7 -7.66 -4.32 -7.04
N VAL A 8 -6.36 -4.03 -7.09
CA VAL A 8 -5.46 -4.22 -5.95
C VAL A 8 -5.06 -2.85 -5.42
N PRO A 9 -5.14 -2.62 -4.09
CA PRO A 9 -4.64 -1.38 -3.50
C PRO A 9 -3.18 -1.13 -3.91
N LEU A 10 -2.84 0.12 -4.26
CA LEU A 10 -1.53 0.48 -4.80
C LEU A 10 -0.36 -0.08 -3.97
N GLU A 11 -0.43 0.03 -2.65
CA GLU A 11 0.62 -0.46 -1.74
C GLU A 11 0.71 -1.98 -1.69
N SER A 12 -0.42 -2.68 -1.80
CA SER A 12 -0.43 -4.14 -1.96
C SER A 12 0.23 -4.56 -3.27
N TYR A 13 -0.07 -3.84 -4.34
CA TYR A 13 0.53 -4.07 -5.63
C TYR A 13 2.07 -3.82 -5.60
N VAL A 14 2.52 -2.72 -5.00
CA VAL A 14 3.94 -2.39 -4.82
C VAL A 14 4.67 -3.50 -4.06
N ALA A 15 4.08 -4.01 -2.98
CA ALA A 15 4.67 -5.12 -2.21
C ALA A 15 4.87 -6.39 -3.07
N GLY A 16 3.93 -6.69 -3.98
CA GLY A 16 4.06 -7.83 -4.88
C GLY A 16 5.17 -7.65 -5.91
N VAL A 17 5.35 -6.43 -6.43
CA VAL A 17 6.48 -6.11 -7.33
C VAL A 17 7.82 -6.21 -6.60
N VAL A 18 7.94 -5.60 -5.43
CA VAL A 18 9.19 -5.62 -4.65
C VAL A 18 9.63 -7.05 -4.36
N ASN A 19 8.69 -7.93 -3.99
CA ASN A 19 9.01 -9.33 -3.77
C ASN A 19 9.43 -10.04 -5.07
N ALA A 20 8.69 -9.84 -6.15
CA ALA A 20 8.98 -10.47 -7.43
C ALA A 20 10.35 -10.06 -8.00
N GLU A 21 10.76 -8.81 -7.79
CA GLU A 21 11.97 -8.21 -8.37
C GLU A 21 13.23 -8.45 -7.53
N ILE A 22 13.12 -8.28 -6.22
CA ILE A 22 14.29 -8.29 -5.33
C ILE A 22 14.12 -9.15 -4.08
N GLY A 23 13.04 -9.93 -3.97
CA GLY A 23 12.75 -10.77 -2.80
C GLY A 23 13.86 -11.75 -2.44
N VAL A 24 14.64 -12.20 -3.44
CA VAL A 24 15.84 -13.04 -3.25
C VAL A 24 16.89 -12.40 -2.32
N PHE A 25 16.98 -11.08 -2.27
CA PHE A 25 17.92 -10.36 -1.42
C PHE A 25 17.54 -10.37 0.07
N ALA A 26 16.37 -10.87 0.44
CA ALA A 26 16.09 -11.17 1.85
C ALA A 26 17.11 -12.15 2.47
N ALA A 27 17.78 -12.94 1.63
CA ALA A 27 18.85 -13.86 2.02
C ALA A 27 20.27 -13.32 1.74
N ALA A 28 20.46 -12.03 1.48
CA ALA A 28 21.78 -11.46 1.23
C ALA A 28 22.71 -11.64 2.46
N GLY A 29 23.99 -11.89 2.18
CA GLY A 29 25.00 -12.22 3.19
C GLY A 29 24.89 -13.66 3.71
N SER A 30 24.33 -14.57 2.91
CA SER A 30 24.31 -16.02 3.14
C SER A 30 25.34 -16.80 2.34
N GLY A 31 26.19 -16.09 1.58
CA GLY A 31 27.17 -16.64 0.66
C GLY A 31 28.59 -16.16 0.92
N SER A 32 29.48 -16.36 -0.06
CA SER A 32 30.86 -15.87 0.02
C SER A 32 30.93 -14.34 -0.07
N GLY A 33 31.40 -13.65 0.97
CA GLY A 33 31.49 -12.19 0.98
C GLY A 33 31.21 -11.64 2.36
N VAL A 34 30.50 -10.50 2.44
CA VAL A 34 29.97 -10.00 3.71
C VAL A 34 28.97 -11.01 4.27
N GLU A 35 29.31 -11.63 5.39
CA GLU A 35 28.43 -12.53 6.11
C GLU A 35 27.49 -11.74 7.03
N ILE A 36 26.19 -12.05 6.96
CA ILE A 36 25.18 -11.40 7.78
C ILE A 36 24.44 -12.49 8.57
N PRO A 37 24.46 -12.43 9.92
CA PRO A 37 23.69 -13.34 10.75
C PRO A 37 22.20 -13.32 10.36
N THR A 38 21.55 -14.48 10.30
CA THR A 38 20.16 -14.61 9.84
C THR A 38 19.22 -13.61 10.54
N ALA A 39 19.39 -13.41 11.85
CA ALA A 39 18.57 -12.49 12.64
C ALA A 39 18.72 -11.00 12.26
N GLN A 40 19.80 -10.62 11.58
CA GLN A 40 20.09 -9.23 11.19
C GLN A 40 19.85 -8.96 9.70
N ARG A 41 19.62 -10.00 8.88
CA ARG A 41 19.52 -9.86 7.42
C ARG A 41 18.44 -8.88 7.00
N ARG A 42 17.25 -8.99 7.60
CA ARG A 42 16.11 -8.11 7.31
C ARG A 42 16.53 -6.64 7.42
N ASP A 43 17.06 -6.25 8.57
CA ASP A 43 17.44 -4.86 8.85
C ASP A 43 18.56 -4.39 7.90
N ARG A 44 19.53 -5.25 7.62
CA ARG A 44 20.67 -4.93 6.74
C ARG A 44 20.29 -4.74 5.27
N VAL A 45 19.20 -5.35 4.80
CA VAL A 45 18.75 -5.22 3.40
C VAL A 45 17.54 -4.31 3.23
N PHE A 46 16.92 -3.88 4.33
CA PHE A 46 15.62 -3.20 4.31
C PHE A 46 15.63 -1.91 3.47
N ALA A 47 16.72 -1.15 3.51
CA ALA A 47 16.84 0.08 2.71
C ALA A 47 16.79 -0.20 1.21
N SER A 48 17.32 -1.34 0.74
CA SER A 48 17.15 -1.76 -0.66
C SER A 48 15.68 -2.07 -0.96
N PHE A 49 14.96 -2.75 -0.06
CA PHE A 49 13.53 -3.02 -0.25
C PHE A 49 12.69 -1.73 -0.32
N GLN A 50 12.99 -0.75 0.54
CA GLN A 50 12.36 0.58 0.50
C GLN A 50 12.67 1.33 -0.81
N THR A 51 13.91 1.25 -1.29
CA THR A 51 14.34 1.85 -2.57
C THR A 51 13.48 1.35 -3.72
N PHE A 52 13.28 0.02 -3.81
CA PHE A 52 12.48 -0.57 -4.87
C PHE A 52 10.98 -0.38 -4.67
N ALA A 53 10.48 -0.19 -3.45
CA ALA A 53 9.08 0.18 -3.22
C ALA A 53 8.77 1.55 -3.83
N VAL A 54 9.63 2.55 -3.60
CA VAL A 54 9.50 3.89 -4.21
C VAL A 54 9.61 3.82 -5.73
N ALA A 55 10.59 3.07 -6.27
CA ALA A 55 10.77 2.91 -7.71
C ALA A 55 9.57 2.22 -8.38
N ALA A 56 9.08 1.12 -7.80
CA ALA A 56 7.95 0.35 -8.32
C ALA A 56 6.63 1.15 -8.30
N ARG A 57 6.43 1.98 -7.27
CA ARG A 57 5.28 2.89 -7.17
C ARG A 57 5.33 3.96 -8.26
N SER A 58 6.49 4.58 -8.42
CA SER A 58 6.71 5.62 -9.43
C SER A 58 6.50 5.07 -10.86
N TYR A 59 6.95 3.84 -11.13
CA TYR A 59 6.75 3.17 -12.42
C TYR A 59 5.27 2.95 -12.75
N VAL A 60 4.46 2.44 -11.81
CA VAL A 60 3.04 2.20 -12.09
C VAL A 60 2.27 3.49 -12.33
N ILE A 61 2.57 4.54 -11.54
CA ILE A 61 1.94 5.85 -11.71
C ILE A 61 2.30 6.44 -13.07
N TRP A 62 3.55 6.28 -13.52
CA TRP A 62 3.99 6.73 -14.85
C TRP A 62 3.16 6.12 -15.99
N TRP A 63 2.82 4.83 -15.89
CA TRP A 63 1.97 4.15 -16.85
C TRP A 63 0.51 4.58 -16.74
N TYR A 64 -0.01 4.65 -15.51
CA TYR A 64 -1.37 5.08 -15.24
C TYR A 64 -1.65 6.49 -15.77
N LEU A 65 -0.80 7.47 -15.48
CA LEU A 65 -0.95 8.84 -15.98
C LEU A 65 -0.93 8.95 -17.51
N ARG A 66 -0.32 7.99 -18.21
CA ARG A 66 -0.20 8.00 -19.68
C ARG A 66 -1.28 7.22 -20.41
N GLN A 67 -1.85 6.21 -19.77
CA GLN A 67 -2.73 5.23 -20.41
C GLN A 67 -4.03 4.98 -19.64
N GLY A 68 -4.21 5.66 -18.51
CA GLY A 68 -5.34 5.51 -17.61
C GLY A 68 -5.45 4.09 -17.05
N GLU A 69 -6.68 3.71 -16.72
CA GLU A 69 -7.05 2.40 -16.17
C GLU A 69 -6.73 1.23 -17.12
N THR A 70 -6.54 1.51 -18.41
CA THR A 70 -6.23 0.50 -19.44
C THR A 70 -4.74 0.23 -19.60
N ALA A 71 -3.89 0.85 -18.78
CA ALA A 71 -2.45 0.65 -18.86
C ALA A 71 -2.10 -0.83 -18.71
N GLU A 72 -1.25 -1.36 -19.60
CA GLU A 72 -0.63 -2.68 -19.44
C GLU A 72 0.75 -2.46 -18.81
N PHE A 73 0.87 -2.71 -17.51
CA PHE A 73 2.11 -2.46 -16.76
C PHE A 73 2.79 -3.73 -16.22
N HIS A 74 2.24 -4.93 -16.45
CA HIS A 74 2.78 -6.22 -15.93
C HIS A 74 2.81 -7.39 -16.91
N ILE A 75 3.64 -8.38 -16.56
CA ILE A 75 3.65 -9.78 -17.05
C ILE A 75 4.50 -10.03 -18.31
N LYS A 76 5.58 -9.28 -18.51
CA LYS A 76 6.72 -9.79 -19.30
C LYS A 76 8.00 -9.60 -18.52
N ASP A 77 8.49 -10.71 -17.96
CA ASP A 77 9.81 -10.80 -17.34
C ASP A 77 10.88 -10.33 -18.35
N GLY A 78 11.60 -9.29 -17.98
CA GLY A 78 12.62 -8.67 -18.82
C GLY A 78 13.09 -7.33 -18.27
N PRO A 79 14.24 -6.83 -18.74
CA PRO A 79 14.89 -5.64 -18.16
C PRO A 79 14.09 -4.34 -18.32
N CYS A 80 13.10 -4.29 -19.21
CA CYS A 80 12.41 -3.04 -19.57
C CYS A 80 11.10 -2.79 -18.79
N ASN A 81 10.59 -3.80 -18.08
CA ASN A 81 9.31 -3.77 -17.38
C ASN A 81 9.44 -4.44 -16.01
N GLN A 82 8.63 -4.00 -15.05
CA GLN A 82 8.56 -4.71 -13.77
C GLN A 82 7.58 -5.89 -13.78
N VAL A 83 7.86 -6.86 -12.92
CA VAL A 83 7.08 -8.07 -12.73
C VAL A 83 6.27 -7.95 -11.44
N TYR A 84 4.97 -8.27 -11.53
CA TYR A 84 4.12 -8.48 -10.36
C TYR A 84 3.89 -9.97 -10.15
N LYS A 85 3.94 -10.40 -8.89
CA LYS A 85 3.48 -11.70 -8.43
C LYS A 85 2.68 -11.49 -7.13
N ASP A 86 1.61 -12.25 -6.97
CA ASP A 86 0.83 -12.25 -5.73
C ASP A 86 1.46 -13.19 -4.69
N ASP A 87 2.72 -12.90 -4.33
CA ASP A 87 3.54 -13.68 -3.39
C ASP A 87 4.25 -12.80 -2.35
N ARG A 88 3.58 -11.71 -1.96
CA ARG A 88 4.04 -10.67 -1.02
C ARG A 88 4.66 -11.29 0.26
N THR A 89 5.83 -10.79 0.64
CA THR A 89 6.53 -11.17 1.87
C THR A 89 6.47 -10.06 2.92
N GLU A 90 6.71 -10.38 4.19
CA GLU A 90 6.65 -9.41 5.28
C GLU A 90 7.58 -8.20 5.07
N ILE A 91 8.81 -8.43 4.58
CA ILE A 91 9.78 -7.37 4.30
C ILE A 91 9.34 -6.47 3.14
N ALA A 92 8.75 -7.05 2.08
CA ALA A 92 8.25 -6.29 0.95
C ALA A 92 7.02 -5.45 1.31
N THR A 93 6.09 -6.03 2.09
CA THR A 93 4.93 -5.30 2.64
C THR A 93 5.40 -4.17 3.55
N ALA A 94 6.32 -4.42 4.48
CA ALA A 94 6.85 -3.39 5.37
C ALA A 94 7.56 -2.27 4.60
N ALA A 95 8.31 -2.59 3.53
CA ALA A 95 8.96 -1.59 2.70
C ALA A 95 7.95 -0.72 1.92
N ALA A 96 6.89 -1.32 1.37
CA ALA A 96 5.80 -0.59 0.73
C ALA A 96 5.09 0.34 1.75
N SER A 97 4.71 -0.18 2.91
CA SER A 97 4.02 0.59 3.96
C SER A 97 4.86 1.72 4.55
N THR A 98 6.15 1.50 4.80
CA THR A 98 7.04 2.56 5.36
C THR A 98 7.41 3.63 4.35
N THR A 99 7.15 3.40 3.06
CA THR A 99 7.37 4.36 1.96
C THR A 99 6.06 4.73 1.27
N THR A 100 4.91 4.53 1.92
CA THR A 100 3.59 4.77 1.32
C THR A 100 3.50 6.17 0.72
N GLY A 101 2.93 6.23 -0.49
CA GLY A 101 2.80 7.48 -1.24
C GLY A 101 4.10 8.04 -1.81
N GLN A 102 5.29 7.58 -1.39
CA GLN A 102 6.54 8.13 -1.88
C GLN A 102 6.82 7.71 -3.33
N ILE A 103 7.09 8.70 -4.17
CA ILE A 103 7.40 8.59 -5.59
C ILE A 103 8.65 9.43 -5.94
N LEU A 104 9.25 9.17 -7.09
CA LEU A 104 10.36 9.91 -7.64
C LEU A 104 9.87 10.85 -8.75
N VAL A 105 10.15 12.14 -8.63
CA VAL A 105 9.86 13.15 -9.67
C VAL A 105 11.15 13.83 -10.11
N ALA A 106 11.16 14.46 -11.29
CA ALA A 106 12.33 15.23 -11.71
C ALA A 106 12.61 16.37 -10.73
N GLU A 107 13.88 16.55 -10.36
CA GLU A 107 14.28 17.65 -9.48
C GLU A 107 14.01 19.03 -10.11
N PHE A 108 14.09 19.11 -11.43
CA PHE A 108 14.01 20.35 -12.19
C PHE A 108 12.61 20.65 -12.77
N ASP A 109 11.65 19.74 -12.61
CA ASP A 109 10.29 19.87 -13.11
C ASP A 109 9.35 18.96 -12.31
N GLU A 110 8.56 19.55 -11.40
CA GLU A 110 7.70 18.81 -10.48
C GLU A 110 6.54 18.08 -11.19
N ASP A 111 6.18 18.49 -12.40
CA ASP A 111 5.18 17.85 -13.24
C ASP A 111 5.75 16.70 -14.09
N LEU A 112 7.06 16.47 -14.01
CA LEU A 112 7.75 15.50 -14.83
C LEU A 112 8.07 14.22 -14.05
N LEU A 113 7.32 13.17 -14.37
CA LEU A 113 7.57 11.80 -13.91
C LEU A 113 8.29 10.96 -15.00
N ASP A 114 9.38 10.28 -14.63
CA ASP A 114 10.10 9.35 -15.51
C ASP A 114 9.62 7.89 -15.36
N LYS A 115 9.85 7.08 -16.39
CA LYS A 115 9.64 5.63 -16.28
C LYS A 115 10.87 5.06 -15.59
N HIS A 116 10.80 4.76 -14.31
CA HIS A 116 11.96 4.23 -13.60
C HIS A 116 12.33 2.84 -14.10
N GLU A 117 13.57 2.71 -14.52
CA GLU A 117 14.17 1.47 -14.96
C GLU A 117 15.16 0.98 -13.90
N TYR A 118 15.29 -0.33 -13.79
CA TYR A 118 16.26 -1.00 -12.95
C TYR A 118 16.54 -2.38 -13.52
N ALA A 119 17.71 -2.93 -13.22
CA ALA A 119 18.05 -4.28 -13.66
C ALA A 119 19.01 -4.96 -12.70
N SER A 120 19.21 -6.26 -12.90
CA SER A 120 19.91 -7.12 -11.94
C SER A 120 21.29 -6.61 -11.57
N SER A 121 22.16 -6.45 -12.57
CA SER A 121 23.58 -6.21 -12.31
C SER A 121 24.20 -5.25 -13.30
N CYS A 122 24.91 -4.26 -12.77
CA CYS A 122 25.80 -3.40 -13.54
C CYS A 122 27.21 -3.98 -13.68
N ALA A 123 27.47 -5.20 -13.20
CA ALA A 123 28.81 -5.79 -13.16
C ALA A 123 29.88 -4.90 -12.51
N ARG A 124 29.48 -4.08 -11.51
CA ARG A 124 30.29 -3.02 -10.88
C ARG A 124 30.79 -1.92 -11.83
N ARG A 125 30.17 -1.77 -13.01
CA ARG A 125 30.55 -0.79 -14.03
C ARG A 125 29.76 0.51 -13.96
N GLY A 126 28.79 0.60 -13.05
CA GLY A 126 28.02 1.81 -12.84
C GLY A 126 26.70 1.83 -13.62
N THR A 127 25.98 2.93 -13.43
CA THR A 127 24.61 3.07 -13.91
C THR A 127 24.44 4.40 -14.63
N LEU A 128 23.48 4.44 -15.57
CA LEU A 128 23.08 5.66 -16.23
C LEU A 128 21.77 6.15 -15.57
N PRO A 129 21.76 7.30 -14.91
CA PRO A 129 20.57 7.79 -14.22
C PRO A 129 19.49 8.25 -15.21
N SER A 130 18.27 8.40 -14.69
CA SER A 130 17.15 8.99 -15.43
C SER A 130 17.51 10.34 -16.06
N TYR A 131 16.85 10.66 -17.17
CA TYR A 131 17.06 11.87 -17.99
C TYR A 131 18.43 12.03 -18.67
N LYS A 132 19.37 11.09 -18.52
CA LYS A 132 20.58 11.06 -19.34
C LYS A 132 20.33 10.37 -20.68
N SER A 133 21.12 10.74 -21.69
CA SER A 133 20.97 10.21 -23.04
C SER A 133 21.39 8.74 -23.11
N ALA A 134 20.41 7.85 -23.27
CA ALA A 134 20.67 6.43 -23.44
C ALA A 134 20.96 6.01 -24.89
N ARG A 135 20.89 6.95 -25.85
CA ARG A 135 21.21 6.70 -27.28
C ARG A 135 22.68 6.99 -27.59
N SER A 136 23.22 8.01 -26.95
CA SER A 136 24.61 8.43 -27.03
C SER A 136 25.04 8.68 -25.60
N VAL A 137 25.58 7.63 -24.97
CA VAL A 137 25.99 7.65 -23.56
C VAL A 137 27.28 8.43 -23.43
N ASP A 138 27.23 9.52 -22.69
CA ASP A 138 28.42 10.22 -22.23
C ASP A 138 29.02 9.45 -21.04
N PRO A 139 30.30 9.03 -21.08
CA PRO A 139 30.92 8.37 -19.95
C PRO A 139 30.89 9.17 -18.65
N ASP A 140 30.86 10.50 -18.71
CA ASP A 140 30.81 11.38 -17.53
C ASP A 140 29.43 11.36 -16.85
N ASP A 141 28.39 10.87 -17.54
CA ASP A 141 27.05 10.69 -16.99
C ASP A 141 26.89 9.37 -16.22
N ILE A 142 27.90 8.48 -16.26
CA ILE A 142 27.83 7.16 -15.62
C ILE A 142 28.19 7.26 -14.14
N LEU A 143 27.25 6.86 -13.29
CA LEU A 143 27.42 6.87 -11.84
C LEU A 143 28.15 5.59 -11.41
N PRO A 144 29.28 5.71 -10.69
CA PRO A 144 30.10 4.57 -10.33
C PRO A 144 29.47 3.74 -9.21
N ASP A 145 29.56 2.42 -9.32
CA ASP A 145 29.07 1.47 -8.30
C ASP A 145 30.18 0.90 -7.42
N HIS A 146 31.32 1.59 -7.33
CA HIS A 146 32.49 1.17 -6.55
C HIS A 146 33.02 2.31 -5.68
N PRO A 147 33.64 1.99 -4.52
CA PRO A 147 33.79 0.66 -3.93
C PRO A 147 32.54 0.22 -3.14
N LEU A 148 32.14 -1.05 -3.33
CA LEU A 148 31.12 -1.75 -2.55
C LEU A 148 31.66 -3.13 -2.15
N ASP A 149 31.40 -3.53 -0.91
CA ASP A 149 31.79 -4.85 -0.44
C ASP A 149 30.93 -5.93 -1.10
N ARG A 150 31.57 -7.04 -1.49
CA ARG A 150 30.89 -8.15 -2.15
C ARG A 150 29.83 -8.76 -1.24
N VAL A 151 28.58 -8.76 -1.70
CA VAL A 151 27.47 -9.47 -1.05
C VAL A 151 26.96 -10.57 -1.98
N CYS A 152 26.68 -11.75 -1.41
CA CYS A 152 26.13 -12.88 -2.16
C CYS A 152 24.91 -13.47 -1.44
N VAL A 153 24.04 -14.11 -2.22
CA VAL A 153 22.92 -14.92 -1.74
C VAL A 153 23.26 -16.38 -2.02
N ARG A 154 23.62 -17.15 -0.99
CA ARG A 154 24.17 -18.50 -1.14
C ARG A 154 25.34 -18.46 -2.14
N ASP A 155 25.37 -19.34 -3.14
CA ASP A 155 26.43 -19.37 -4.15
C ASP A 155 26.28 -18.29 -5.24
N TRP A 156 25.26 -17.42 -5.16
CA TRP A 156 24.98 -16.42 -6.17
C TRP A 156 25.53 -15.04 -5.79
N CYS A 157 26.59 -14.63 -6.51
CA CYS A 157 27.26 -13.33 -6.42
C CYS A 157 27.02 -12.51 -7.68
N GLY A 158 25.77 -12.08 -7.90
CA GLY A 158 25.37 -11.56 -9.21
C GLY A 158 25.97 -10.19 -9.56
N HIS A 159 26.46 -9.42 -8.58
CA HIS A 159 27.08 -8.13 -8.88
C HIS A 159 28.38 -8.24 -9.69
N ASP A 160 29.07 -9.39 -9.64
CA ASP A 160 30.39 -9.54 -10.27
C ASP A 160 30.30 -9.96 -11.75
N ASN A 161 29.10 -10.27 -12.26
CA ASN A 161 28.91 -10.90 -13.57
C ASN A 161 28.05 -10.05 -14.50
N GLU A 162 28.39 -10.09 -15.79
CA GLU A 162 27.68 -9.43 -16.89
C GLU A 162 26.38 -10.16 -17.22
N ARG A 163 25.31 -9.97 -16.46
CA ARG A 163 24.02 -10.53 -16.82
C ARG A 163 22.89 -9.58 -16.45
N MET A 164 22.06 -9.28 -17.43
CA MET A 164 20.81 -8.51 -17.30
C MET A 164 21.03 -7.03 -16.99
N ALA A 165 21.69 -6.33 -17.93
CA ALA A 165 21.74 -4.87 -17.99
C ALA A 165 20.97 -4.37 -19.22
N HIS A 166 20.74 -3.06 -19.31
CA HIS A 166 19.93 -2.47 -20.37
C HIS A 166 20.71 -2.25 -21.67
N GLN A 167 22.00 -1.94 -21.55
CA GLN A 167 22.85 -1.54 -22.67
C GLN A 167 24.32 -1.79 -22.38
N ASP A 168 25.13 -1.58 -23.43
CA ASP A 168 26.58 -1.67 -23.37
C ASP A 168 27.21 -0.40 -22.79
N HIS A 169 28.13 -0.56 -21.84
CA HIS A 169 28.98 0.47 -21.31
C HIS A 169 30.01 0.92 -22.37
N PRO A 170 30.14 2.23 -22.66
CA PRO A 170 30.96 2.72 -23.77
C PRO A 170 32.46 2.45 -23.57
N LEU A 171 32.96 2.51 -22.33
CA LEU A 171 34.40 2.41 -22.03
C LEU A 171 34.96 0.98 -21.88
N PHE A 172 34.13 -0.07 -21.81
CA PHE A 172 34.62 -1.44 -21.55
C PHE A 172 34.64 -2.29 -22.83
N PRO A 173 35.57 -3.26 -22.94
CA PRO A 173 35.61 -4.19 -24.06
C PRO A 173 34.40 -5.13 -24.07
N ALA A 174 34.09 -5.71 -25.24
CA ALA A 174 33.00 -6.67 -25.42
C ALA A 174 33.11 -7.87 -24.44
N GLY A 175 31.96 -8.36 -23.97
CA GLY A 175 31.84 -9.13 -22.73
C GLY A 175 31.43 -8.17 -21.62
N ASN A 176 32.43 -7.57 -20.95
CA ASN A 176 32.48 -6.49 -19.92
C ASN A 176 31.45 -5.37 -19.77
N ARG A 177 30.38 -5.30 -20.55
CA ARG A 177 29.75 -4.02 -20.88
C ARG A 177 28.43 -3.76 -20.16
N SER A 178 28.14 -4.40 -19.03
CA SER A 178 26.87 -4.13 -18.34
C SER A 178 26.72 -2.66 -17.94
N LEU A 179 25.75 -1.96 -18.53
CA LEU A 179 25.32 -0.63 -18.09
C LEU A 179 23.82 -0.67 -17.78
N VAL A 180 23.48 -0.50 -16.51
CA VAL A 180 22.09 -0.44 -16.04
C VAL A 180 21.58 0.98 -16.21
N ARG A 181 20.38 1.13 -16.77
CA ARG A 181 19.62 2.38 -16.68
C ARG A 181 18.89 2.39 -15.35
N GLY A 182 19.03 3.48 -14.61
CA GLY A 182 18.53 3.63 -13.26
C GLY A 182 19.23 2.75 -12.23
N ILE A 183 18.47 1.95 -11.48
CA ILE A 183 18.98 1.35 -10.24
C ILE A 183 19.59 -0.02 -10.51
N CYS A 184 20.83 -0.24 -10.08
CA CYS A 184 21.42 -1.59 -10.03
C CYS A 184 20.86 -2.34 -8.81
N GLN A 185 20.14 -3.44 -9.02
CA GLN A 185 19.57 -4.27 -7.96
C GLN A 185 20.66 -4.80 -7.00
N TRP A 186 21.74 -5.36 -7.55
CA TRP A 186 22.87 -5.83 -6.75
C TRP A 186 23.64 -4.72 -6.01
N GLY A 187 23.92 -3.60 -6.68
CA GLY A 187 24.57 -2.46 -6.02
C GLY A 187 23.70 -1.84 -4.92
N SER A 188 22.38 -1.77 -5.10
CA SER A 188 21.41 -1.32 -4.08
C SER A 188 21.47 -2.19 -2.82
N VAL A 189 21.51 -3.53 -2.95
CA VAL A 189 21.63 -4.40 -1.76
C VAL A 189 23.00 -4.26 -1.09
N GLU A 190 24.10 -4.14 -1.85
CA GLU A 190 25.44 -3.92 -1.27
C GLU A 190 25.52 -2.58 -0.50
N ARG A 191 24.89 -1.52 -1.03
CA ARG A 191 24.76 -0.22 -0.34
C ARG A 191 23.94 -0.32 0.93
N SER A 192 22.78 -0.98 0.88
CA SER A 192 21.96 -1.24 2.06
C SER A 192 22.74 -2.00 3.12
N VAL A 193 23.47 -3.05 2.71
CA VAL A 193 24.30 -3.85 3.63
C VAL A 193 25.41 -3.02 4.26
N ARG A 194 26.00 -2.06 3.52
CA ARG A 194 26.97 -1.09 4.07
C ARG A 194 26.35 -0.11 5.07
N GLY A 195 25.03 0.06 5.05
CA GLY A 195 24.29 0.94 5.95
C GLY A 195 23.76 2.21 5.29
N ASP A 196 23.81 2.31 3.96
CA ASP A 196 23.16 3.40 3.24
C ASP A 196 21.63 3.34 3.46
N SER A 197 21.00 4.46 3.78
CA SER A 197 19.54 4.57 3.82
C SER A 197 18.94 4.50 2.41
N TYR A 198 17.65 4.20 2.30
CA TYR A 198 16.99 4.13 0.99
C TYR A 198 17.04 5.48 0.25
N LEU A 199 17.01 6.60 0.97
CA LEU A 199 17.19 7.94 0.40
C LEU A 199 18.61 8.15 -0.14
N GLN A 200 19.64 7.63 0.53
CA GLN A 200 21.02 7.68 0.05
C GLN A 200 21.22 6.80 -1.18
N ILE A 201 20.59 5.62 -1.22
CA ILE A 201 20.61 4.73 -2.38
C ILE A 201 19.92 5.39 -3.58
N LEU A 202 18.72 5.96 -3.38
CA LEU A 202 17.99 6.70 -4.42
C LEU A 202 18.80 7.90 -4.91
N SER A 203 19.34 8.73 -4.01
CA SER A 203 20.17 9.89 -4.38
C SER A 203 21.42 9.49 -5.15
N HIS A 204 21.98 8.30 -4.85
CA HIS A 204 23.12 7.80 -5.60
C HIS A 204 22.75 7.38 -7.03
N TYR A 205 21.71 6.57 -7.23
CA TYR A 205 21.38 6.04 -8.57
C TYR A 205 20.53 6.99 -9.41
N GLN A 206 19.85 7.94 -8.77
CA GLN A 206 18.91 8.86 -9.39
C GLN A 206 19.11 10.30 -8.88
N PRO A 207 20.30 10.89 -9.10
CA PRO A 207 20.66 12.21 -8.57
C PRO A 207 19.88 13.37 -9.21
N LEU A 208 19.16 13.13 -10.30
CA LEU A 208 18.30 14.13 -10.97
C LEU A 208 16.83 14.01 -10.54
N LEU A 209 16.55 13.16 -9.55
CA LEU A 209 15.22 12.91 -9.03
C LEU A 209 15.15 13.27 -7.56
N VAL A 210 13.96 13.67 -7.13
CA VAL A 210 13.64 13.92 -5.72
C VAL A 210 12.47 13.07 -5.29
N VAL A 211 12.47 12.66 -4.03
CA VAL A 211 11.31 11.99 -3.44
C VAL A 211 10.22 13.02 -3.17
N ARG A 212 8.99 12.68 -3.56
CA ARG A 212 7.76 13.38 -3.20
C ARG A 212 6.78 12.37 -2.64
N SER A 213 5.95 12.80 -1.70
CA SER A 213 4.82 12.00 -1.26
C SER A 213 3.60 12.42 -2.07
N LEU A 214 2.93 11.46 -2.68
CA LEU A 214 1.52 11.60 -2.95
C LEU A 214 0.85 11.69 -1.58
N ASP A 215 0.21 12.82 -1.28
CA ASP A 215 -0.72 12.87 -0.16
C ASP A 215 -1.74 11.75 -0.40
N PRO A 216 -2.03 10.88 0.59
CA PRO A 216 -3.15 9.96 0.42
C PRO A 216 -4.38 10.83 0.16
N GLU A 217 -5.00 10.66 -1.01
CA GLU A 217 -6.30 11.25 -1.30
C GLU A 217 -7.19 11.02 -0.08
N PRO A 218 -7.78 12.06 0.52
CA PRO A 218 -8.64 11.87 1.67
C PRO A 218 -9.80 10.97 1.23
N VAL A 219 -9.77 9.72 1.70
CA VAL A 219 -10.82 8.76 1.42
C VAL A 219 -11.95 9.05 2.39
N PHE A 220 -12.92 9.82 1.92
CA PHE A 220 -14.10 10.16 2.70
C PHE A 220 -15.05 8.95 2.87
N GLY A 221 -15.76 8.92 3.97
CA GLY A 221 -16.90 8.03 4.21
C GLY A 221 -18.24 8.77 4.07
N GLY A 222 -19.30 8.11 4.52
CA GLY A 222 -20.64 8.69 4.59
C GLY A 222 -21.44 8.17 5.77
N LEU A 223 -22.53 8.87 6.09
CA LEU A 223 -23.49 8.48 7.10
C LEU A 223 -24.90 8.61 6.52
N THR A 224 -25.69 7.55 6.60
CA THR A 224 -27.10 7.56 6.22
C THR A 224 -27.94 6.90 7.29
N GLY A 225 -29.24 7.18 7.30
CA GLY A 225 -30.16 6.65 8.28
C GLY A 225 -31.59 7.04 8.02
N VAL A 226 -32.48 6.54 8.88
CA VAL A 226 -33.88 6.95 8.95
C VAL A 226 -34.17 7.35 10.40
N LEU A 227 -35.03 8.34 10.60
CA LEU A 227 -35.52 8.75 11.91
C LEU A 227 -36.98 8.33 12.10
N THR A 228 -37.25 7.66 13.22
CA THR A 228 -38.60 7.26 13.60
C THR A 228 -38.96 7.70 15.02
N ASP A 229 -40.26 7.82 15.27
CA ASP A 229 -40.82 7.97 16.59
C ASP A 229 -40.68 6.63 17.35
N ALA A 230 -40.12 6.69 18.56
CA ALA A 230 -39.84 5.49 19.35
C ALA A 230 -41.09 4.76 19.86
N GLU A 231 -42.22 5.46 19.99
CA GLU A 231 -43.47 4.92 20.54
C GLU A 231 -44.37 4.35 19.44
N THR A 232 -44.52 5.10 18.36
CA THR A 232 -45.45 4.78 17.27
C THR A 232 -44.79 4.08 16.09
N GLY A 233 -43.45 4.19 15.97
CA GLY A 233 -42.72 3.78 14.77
C GLY A 233 -42.96 4.68 13.56
N GLY A 234 -43.66 5.81 13.74
CA GLY A 234 -43.93 6.79 12.69
C GLY A 234 -42.65 7.43 12.16
N ILE A 235 -42.63 7.76 10.87
CA ILE A 235 -41.49 8.41 10.22
C ILE A 235 -41.41 9.89 10.63
N LEU A 236 -40.20 10.35 10.99
CA LEU A 236 -39.96 11.74 11.37
C LEU A 236 -39.41 12.55 10.20
N VAL A 237 -40.28 13.34 9.57
CA VAL A 237 -39.96 14.21 8.43
C VAL A 237 -39.50 15.58 8.91
N GLY A 238 -38.45 16.14 8.29
CA GLY A 238 -37.98 17.49 8.58
C GLY A 238 -37.24 17.66 9.91
N ALA A 239 -36.84 16.57 10.56
CA ALA A 239 -36.00 16.61 11.76
C ALA A 239 -34.58 17.06 11.41
N ASP A 240 -33.99 17.90 12.25
CA ASP A 240 -32.62 18.43 12.08
C ASP A 240 -31.59 17.39 12.57
N VAL A 241 -30.61 17.08 11.72
CA VAL A 241 -29.45 16.24 12.04
C VAL A 241 -28.19 17.09 11.93
N LEU A 242 -27.46 17.21 13.04
CA LEU A 242 -26.20 17.95 13.13
C LEU A 242 -25.06 16.95 13.38
N LEU A 243 -24.02 17.03 12.56
CA LEU A 243 -22.77 16.29 12.72
C LEU A 243 -21.65 17.26 13.09
N ALA A 244 -20.87 16.93 14.11
CA ALA A 244 -19.70 17.70 14.51
C ALA A 244 -18.46 16.81 14.57
N PHE A 245 -17.36 17.29 13.99
CA PHE A 245 -16.05 16.65 14.03
C PHE A 245 -14.96 17.69 13.90
N ASP A 246 -13.99 17.66 14.83
CA ASP A 246 -12.81 18.54 14.85
C ASP A 246 -13.13 20.04 14.61
N GLY A 247 -14.18 20.55 15.27
CA GLY A 247 -14.61 21.95 15.17
C GLY A 247 -15.36 22.31 13.89
N ARG A 248 -15.63 21.36 12.99
CA ARG A 248 -16.51 21.52 11.83
C ARG A 248 -17.89 20.99 12.15
N GLU A 249 -18.92 21.69 11.68
CA GLU A 249 -20.32 21.27 11.79
C GLU A 249 -20.95 21.13 10.41
N LEU A 250 -21.71 20.05 10.22
CA LEU A 250 -22.53 19.79 9.04
C LEU A 250 -23.97 19.58 9.50
N SER A 251 -24.93 20.16 8.80
CA SER A 251 -26.35 20.01 9.12
C SER A 251 -27.15 19.51 7.93
N GLY A 252 -28.10 18.61 8.19
CA GLY A 252 -29.06 18.11 7.22
C GLY A 252 -30.44 18.00 7.86
N ARG A 253 -31.45 17.75 7.04
CA ARG A 253 -32.81 17.46 7.49
C ARG A 253 -33.30 16.15 6.91
N THR A 254 -34.13 15.43 7.65
CA THR A 254 -34.77 14.26 7.11
C THR A 254 -35.77 14.60 6.01
N ASP A 255 -35.82 13.75 4.99
CA ASP A 255 -36.76 13.87 3.88
C ASP A 255 -38.16 13.33 4.23
N ARG A 256 -39.02 13.22 3.22
CA ARG A 256 -40.41 12.70 3.32
C ARG A 256 -40.50 11.23 3.72
N GLU A 257 -39.43 10.46 3.55
CA GLU A 257 -39.29 9.09 4.05
C GLU A 257 -38.58 9.04 5.40
N GLY A 258 -38.29 10.20 6.00
CA GLY A 258 -37.55 10.34 7.25
C GLY A 258 -36.08 10.00 7.12
N ALA A 259 -35.57 9.87 5.88
CA ALA A 259 -34.20 9.50 5.60
C ALA A 259 -33.28 10.72 5.61
N TYR A 260 -32.04 10.53 6.02
CA TYR A 260 -30.98 11.53 5.92
C TYR A 260 -29.71 10.92 5.31
N GLU A 261 -28.89 11.76 4.70
CA GLU A 261 -27.62 11.36 4.08
C GLU A 261 -26.58 12.47 4.22
N PHE A 262 -25.37 12.07 4.60
CA PHE A 262 -24.16 12.86 4.59
C PHE A 262 -23.07 12.08 3.85
N THR A 263 -22.45 12.71 2.87
CA THR A 263 -21.33 12.15 2.09
C THR A 263 -20.11 13.04 2.25
N GLY A 264 -18.93 12.54 1.89
CA GLY A 264 -17.70 13.34 2.00
C GLY A 264 -17.25 13.56 3.45
N LEU A 265 -17.61 12.65 4.35
CA LEU A 265 -17.23 12.74 5.76
C LEU A 265 -15.81 12.26 5.96
N GLU A 266 -14.98 13.05 6.66
CA GLU A 266 -13.66 12.61 7.06
C GLU A 266 -13.76 11.38 7.99
N PRO A 267 -12.88 10.38 7.84
CA PRO A 267 -12.86 9.23 8.75
C PRO A 267 -12.57 9.68 10.18
N GLY A 268 -13.39 9.21 11.13
CA GLY A 268 -13.27 9.64 12.52
C GLY A 268 -14.55 9.42 13.33
N MET A 269 -14.46 9.76 14.62
CA MET A 269 -15.61 9.72 15.54
C MET A 269 -16.38 11.04 15.44
N TRP A 270 -17.53 11.01 14.76
CA TRP A 270 -18.44 12.14 14.63
C TRP A 270 -19.43 12.18 15.79
N ASP A 271 -19.63 13.37 16.36
CA ASP A 271 -20.70 13.65 17.30
C ASP A 271 -21.98 13.97 16.53
N VAL A 272 -23.02 13.18 16.73
CA VAL A 272 -24.33 13.34 16.07
C VAL A 272 -25.32 13.91 17.07
N GLN A 273 -26.08 14.92 16.66
CA GLN A 273 -27.18 15.47 17.44
C GLN A 273 -28.43 15.60 16.57
N ILE A 274 -29.57 15.11 17.09
CA ILE A 274 -30.82 15.02 16.36
C ILE A 274 -31.90 15.78 17.12
N ARG A 275 -32.61 16.65 16.41
CA ARG A 275 -33.69 17.49 16.97
C ARG A 275 -34.93 17.42 16.10
N ALA A 276 -36.08 17.25 16.74
CA ALA A 276 -37.39 17.36 16.10
C ALA A 276 -38.35 18.06 17.06
N GLU A 277 -39.28 18.85 16.54
CA GLU A 277 -40.28 19.55 17.36
C GLU A 277 -41.17 18.54 18.10
N GLY A 278 -41.36 18.72 19.40
CA GLY A 278 -42.12 17.80 20.25
C GLY A 278 -41.36 16.52 20.65
N TYR A 279 -40.07 16.43 20.36
CA TYR A 279 -39.21 15.31 20.74
C TYR A 279 -38.04 15.74 21.62
N ILE A 280 -37.58 14.83 22.47
CA ILE A 280 -36.36 15.02 23.25
C ILE A 280 -35.16 14.95 22.30
N THR A 281 -34.24 15.92 22.42
CA THR A 281 -33.00 15.92 21.64
C THR A 281 -32.15 14.70 22.00
N GLN A 282 -31.71 13.96 20.99
CA GLN A 282 -30.83 12.81 21.15
C GLN A 282 -29.45 13.12 20.56
N GLY A 283 -28.41 12.52 21.15
CA GLY A 283 -27.08 12.52 20.54
C GLY A 283 -26.37 11.18 20.71
N ASP A 284 -25.41 10.91 19.83
CA ASP A 284 -24.58 9.71 19.82
C ASP A 284 -23.22 9.99 19.17
N ARG A 285 -22.25 9.09 19.32
CA ARG A 285 -20.94 9.17 18.63
C ARG A 285 -20.81 8.04 17.64
N ILE A 286 -20.61 8.37 16.36
CA ILE A 286 -20.52 7.38 15.29
C ILE A 286 -19.11 7.38 14.68
N LEU A 287 -18.51 6.20 14.60
CA LEU A 287 -17.30 5.99 13.81
C LEU A 287 -17.67 5.96 12.32
N VAL A 288 -17.12 6.91 11.57
CA VAL A 288 -17.10 6.88 10.11
C VAL A 288 -15.74 6.35 9.67
N GLU A 289 -15.74 5.27 8.88
CA GLU A 289 -14.52 4.67 8.36
C GLU A 289 -14.26 5.15 6.92
N ALA A 290 -13.00 5.22 6.54
CA ALA A 290 -12.59 5.60 5.20
C ALA A 290 -13.22 4.69 4.14
N GLY A 291 -13.86 5.29 3.14
CA GLY A 291 -14.41 4.58 1.98
C GLY A 291 -15.66 3.76 2.26
N SER A 292 -16.29 3.91 3.44
CA SER A 292 -17.53 3.23 3.78
C SER A 292 -18.67 4.23 4.05
N VAL A 293 -19.89 3.81 3.72
CA VAL A 293 -21.11 4.52 4.13
C VAL A 293 -21.70 3.76 5.31
N ARG A 294 -21.77 4.42 6.46
CA ARG A 294 -22.35 3.86 7.68
C ARG A 294 -23.86 4.09 7.69
N TYR A 295 -24.62 3.04 8.00
CA TYR A 295 -26.04 3.16 8.32
C TYR A 295 -26.25 3.31 9.83
N ALA A 296 -26.99 4.32 10.26
CA ALA A 296 -27.38 4.55 11.65
C ALA A 296 -28.84 5.00 11.72
N HIS A 297 -29.71 4.19 12.32
CA HIS A 297 -31.09 4.53 12.53
C HIS A 297 -31.28 5.05 13.96
N PHE A 298 -32.05 6.13 14.12
CA PHE A 298 -32.34 6.69 15.43
C PHE A 298 -33.85 6.76 15.68
N GLN A 299 -34.20 6.63 16.95
CA GLN A 299 -35.58 6.69 17.42
C GLN A 299 -35.72 7.77 18.48
N LEU A 300 -36.51 8.80 18.20
CA LEU A 300 -36.72 9.89 19.15
C LEU A 300 -37.91 9.60 20.06
N GLN A 301 -37.76 9.91 21.33
CA GLN A 301 -38.84 9.86 22.32
C GLN A 301 -39.60 11.19 22.35
N SER A 302 -40.92 11.12 22.41
CA SER A 302 -41.77 12.30 22.51
C SER A 302 -41.49 13.06 23.82
N SER A 303 -41.46 14.39 23.77
CA SER A 303 -41.37 15.20 24.97
C SER A 303 -42.75 15.27 25.62
N SER A 304 -43.07 14.36 26.55
CA SER A 304 -44.32 14.45 27.29
C SER A 304 -44.34 15.68 28.20
N GLU A 305 -45.35 16.54 28.02
CA GLU A 305 -45.60 17.71 28.88
C GLU A 305 -46.24 17.21 30.19
N GLY A 306 -45.42 16.87 31.20
CA GLY A 306 -45.96 16.29 32.43
C GLY A 306 -44.97 15.95 33.54
N ASP A 307 -44.18 16.91 34.03
CA ASP A 307 -43.67 16.84 35.41
C ASP A 307 -43.58 18.25 36.02
N ASN A 308 -44.67 18.67 36.66
CA ASN A 308 -44.68 19.86 37.52
C ASN A 308 -44.45 19.34 38.95
N PRO A 309 -43.37 19.73 39.66
CA PRO A 309 -43.05 19.12 40.94
C PRO A 309 -44.15 19.45 41.95
N ARG A 310 -44.88 18.42 42.41
CA ARG A 310 -45.69 18.52 43.62
C ARG A 310 -44.75 18.56 44.82
N ASP A 311 -44.43 19.76 45.24
CA ASP A 311 -43.97 20.04 46.60
C ASP A 311 -45.08 19.69 47.59
N ALA A 312 -44.84 18.64 48.38
CA ALA A 312 -45.16 18.57 49.81
C ALA A 312 -44.90 17.14 50.30
N GLY A 313 -43.70 16.89 50.83
CA GLY A 313 -43.57 15.97 51.96
C GLY A 313 -44.27 16.58 53.19
N PRO A 314 -44.69 15.76 54.16
CA PRO A 314 -43.68 15.23 55.06
C PRO A 314 -43.80 13.73 55.36
N SER A 315 -42.65 13.20 55.76
CA SER A 315 -42.29 11.80 56.00
C SER A 315 -42.84 11.20 57.30
N VAL A 316 -43.08 9.88 57.29
CA VAL A 316 -43.09 9.02 58.49
C VAL A 316 -42.43 7.65 58.15
N PRO A 317 -41.68 7.02 59.08
CA PRO A 317 -40.68 5.97 58.79
C PRO A 317 -41.08 4.53 59.21
N GLY A 318 -40.30 3.56 58.74
CA GLY A 318 -40.32 2.13 59.12
C GLY A 318 -40.49 1.24 57.88
N SER A 319 -39.86 0.09 57.69
CA SER A 319 -39.08 -0.83 58.52
C SER A 319 -38.51 -1.89 57.54
N ILE A 320 -37.21 -2.20 57.57
CA ILE A 320 -36.61 -3.45 58.10
C ILE A 320 -36.77 -4.71 57.20
N GLN A 321 -35.60 -5.26 56.82
CA GLN A 321 -35.24 -6.69 56.57
C GLN A 321 -35.73 -7.33 55.27
N THR A 322 -35.08 -8.34 54.67
CA THR A 322 -33.77 -9.04 54.77
C THR A 322 -33.70 -10.02 53.60
N SER A 323 -32.47 -10.34 53.16
CA SER A 323 -32.00 -11.69 52.77
C SER A 323 -32.64 -12.32 51.51
N ASP A 324 -32.02 -13.17 50.70
CA ASP A 324 -30.89 -14.10 50.85
C ASP A 324 -30.28 -14.37 49.46
N THR A 325 -28.95 -14.45 49.39
CA THR A 325 -28.18 -15.33 48.48
C THR A 325 -27.99 -16.66 49.25
N PRO A 326 -27.70 -17.87 48.68
CA PRO A 326 -26.84 -18.09 47.52
C PRO A 326 -27.10 -19.40 46.69
N SER A 327 -26.29 -19.65 45.65
CA SER A 327 -25.39 -20.82 45.59
C SER A 327 -24.74 -20.97 44.21
N ALA A 328 -23.43 -21.20 44.24
CA ALA A 328 -22.61 -21.68 43.14
C ALA A 328 -22.86 -23.18 42.86
N VAL A 329 -22.56 -23.62 41.63
CA VAL A 329 -22.11 -24.98 41.31
C VAL A 329 -21.02 -24.91 40.24
N GLU A 330 -19.97 -25.69 40.47
CA GLU A 330 -18.69 -25.80 39.79
C GLU A 330 -18.62 -27.10 38.95
N ARG A 331 -17.90 -27.07 37.80
CA ARG A 331 -16.93 -28.09 37.28
C ARG A 331 -16.81 -28.13 35.73
N ASP A 332 -15.69 -27.59 35.22
CA ASP A 332 -14.54 -28.20 34.49
C ASP A 332 -14.71 -29.39 33.47
N PRO A 333 -13.69 -29.74 32.63
CA PRO A 333 -13.32 -29.15 31.34
C PRO A 333 -13.20 -30.15 30.15
N ALA A 334 -12.82 -29.61 28.98
CA ALA A 334 -12.17 -30.23 27.81
C ALA A 334 -13.00 -31.13 26.85
N ILE A 335 -12.91 -30.81 25.54
CA ILE A 335 -12.73 -31.75 24.41
C ILE A 335 -12.27 -30.92 23.19
N GLY A 336 -11.10 -31.29 22.65
CA GLY A 336 -10.58 -30.78 21.39
C GLY A 336 -11.10 -31.56 20.18
N CYS A 337 -11.09 -30.92 19.02
CA CYS A 337 -11.23 -31.59 17.72
C CYS A 337 -9.87 -31.60 17.01
N GLY A 338 -9.39 -32.81 16.74
CA GLY A 338 -8.16 -33.06 16.00
C GLY A 338 -8.35 -33.05 14.48
N CYS A 339 -7.23 -33.02 13.78
CA CYS A 339 -7.12 -33.46 12.40
C CYS A 339 -5.80 -34.22 12.24
N ASN A 340 -5.91 -35.48 11.83
CA ASN A 340 -4.78 -36.31 11.46
C ASN A 340 -5.26 -37.31 10.40
N SER A 341 -4.85 -37.18 9.14
CA SER A 341 -4.55 -38.32 8.25
C SER A 341 -3.91 -37.90 6.92
N ARG A 342 -2.63 -38.30 6.77
CA ARG A 342 -1.98 -39.03 5.65
C ARG A 342 -2.40 -38.72 4.20
N ALA A 343 -1.42 -38.43 3.35
CA ALA A 343 -0.72 -39.45 2.55
C ALA A 343 0.35 -38.82 1.63
N ALA A 344 1.54 -39.42 1.65
CA ALA A 344 2.61 -39.20 0.69
C ALA A 344 2.48 -40.21 -0.46
N LEU A 345 2.91 -39.83 -1.67
CA LEU A 345 3.69 -40.62 -2.65
C LEU A 345 3.68 -39.93 -4.03
N GLY A 346 4.83 -39.90 -4.71
CA GLY A 346 4.90 -39.77 -6.17
C GLY A 346 6.02 -38.90 -6.73
N LEU A 347 7.23 -39.46 -6.85
CA LEU A 347 8.30 -39.00 -7.76
C LEU A 347 8.01 -39.48 -9.19
N MET A 348 8.19 -38.64 -10.23
CA MET A 348 8.72 -39.06 -11.55
C MET A 348 9.10 -37.86 -12.47
N GLU A 349 10.40 -37.58 -12.51
CA GLU A 349 11.34 -37.38 -13.63
C GLU A 349 10.90 -37.18 -15.12
N TRP A 350 11.77 -36.44 -15.88
CA TRP A 350 11.99 -36.26 -17.34
C TRP A 350 11.28 -35.13 -18.14
N CYS A 351 12.05 -34.13 -18.63
CA CYS A 351 12.65 -34.08 -19.99
C CYS A 351 12.79 -32.64 -20.58
N CYS A 352 13.99 -32.32 -21.06
CA CYS A 352 14.35 -31.14 -21.85
C CYS A 352 13.94 -31.25 -23.33
N VAL A 353 13.53 -30.16 -24.00
CA VAL A 353 13.83 -29.88 -25.43
C VAL A 353 13.87 -28.35 -25.69
N PHE A 354 14.88 -27.93 -26.44
CA PHE A 354 15.16 -26.57 -26.97
C PHE A 354 14.62 -26.37 -28.40
N VAL A 355 14.70 -25.11 -28.88
CA VAL A 355 14.70 -24.61 -30.30
C VAL A 355 13.31 -24.31 -30.90
N GLY A 356 13.02 -23.17 -31.56
CA GLY A 356 13.79 -21.98 -31.91
C GLY A 356 12.99 -20.96 -32.77
N PHE A 357 13.39 -19.68 -32.66
CA PHE A 357 13.60 -18.64 -33.67
C PHE A 357 12.66 -18.34 -34.89
N TRP A 358 12.46 -17.01 -35.04
CA TRP A 358 12.21 -16.15 -36.23
C TRP A 358 10.82 -16.07 -36.88
N LEU A 359 10.22 -14.86 -36.87
CA LEU A 359 10.08 -14.00 -38.08
C LEU A 359 9.47 -12.62 -37.78
N PHE A 360 9.97 -11.62 -38.53
CA PHE A 360 9.72 -10.18 -38.48
C PHE A 360 8.29 -9.74 -38.90
N GLY A 361 7.82 -8.63 -38.33
CA GLY A 361 6.70 -7.82 -38.83
C GLY A 361 6.97 -6.31 -38.63
N PRO A 362 6.44 -5.41 -39.48
CA PRO A 362 7.03 -4.07 -39.70
C PRO A 362 6.62 -3.00 -38.67
N LEU A 363 7.55 -2.04 -38.52
CA LEU A 363 7.49 -0.86 -37.66
C LEU A 363 6.32 0.08 -38.00
N ARG A 364 5.43 0.34 -37.04
CA ARG A 364 4.58 1.55 -37.04
C ARG A 364 5.22 2.62 -36.17
N ARG A 365 5.59 3.76 -36.78
CA ARG A 365 5.98 4.99 -36.07
C ARG A 365 4.82 5.47 -35.19
N ARG A 366 4.98 5.45 -33.87
CA ARG A 366 4.13 6.22 -32.94
C ARG A 366 4.71 7.63 -32.80
N GLN A 367 3.92 8.64 -33.16
CA GLN A 367 4.16 10.04 -32.79
C GLN A 367 4.16 10.17 -31.26
N ARG A 368 5.16 10.86 -30.71
CA ARG A 368 5.17 11.28 -29.29
C ARG A 368 3.98 12.21 -29.06
N ARG A 369 3.03 11.80 -28.23
CA ARG A 369 2.07 12.72 -27.61
C ARG A 369 2.75 13.32 -26.38
N ALA A 370 2.60 14.63 -26.23
CA ALA A 370 3.07 15.38 -25.07
C ALA A 370 2.51 14.77 -23.77
N ASN A 371 3.30 14.83 -22.70
CA ASN A 371 2.86 14.42 -21.37
C ASN A 371 1.68 15.32 -20.93
N PRO A 372 0.59 14.75 -20.37
CA PRO A 372 -0.38 15.53 -19.63
C PRO A 372 0.23 16.01 -18.30
N SER A 373 -0.26 17.13 -17.77
CA SER A 373 0.09 17.63 -16.43
C SER A 373 -0.47 16.71 -15.35
N LEU A 374 0.22 16.67 -14.19
CA LEU A 374 -0.19 15.92 -13.00
C LEU A 374 -1.61 16.26 -12.54
#